data_AF-A0A2V7WBW7-F1
#
_entry.id   AF-A0A2V7WBW7-F1
#
_cell.length_a   1.000
_cell.length_b   1.000
_cell.length_c   1.000
_cell.angle_alpha   90.00
_cell.angle_beta   90.00
_cell.angle_gamma   90.00
#
_symmetry.space_group_name_H-M   'P 1'
#
loop_
_entity.id
_entity.type
_entity.pdbx_description
1 polymer ?
#
loop_
_entity_poly.entity_id
_entity_poly.type
_entity_poly.pdbx_seq_one_letter_code
_entity_poly.pdbx_strand_id
1 'polypeptide(L)'
;MVTAEPAGMPATLVVTDILAPVQTAPPSLAEPEVLVAGLRYLQQRIPEFTQLSVQEKRSHARAANLDPEFIENGLHAAGVFRDTKLLVGRNSEELREEDEEIRRWDAVILEMRALIDGIEAANLKRKHRLGSAILTIYRVIGIYLRHPRSEDAYLRPYYENMRRAYLKTQRFRGRKKKEEPE
;
A
#
# COMPACT_ATOMS: atom_id res chain seq x y z
N MET A 1 36.88 -19.52 43.85
CA MET A 1 35.92 -18.41 43.68
C MET A 1 35.82 -18.14 42.19
N VAL A 2 34.59 -17.97 41.68
CA VAL A 2 34.17 -17.71 40.28
C VAL A 2 34.01 -18.97 39.40
N THR A 3 32.84 -19.62 39.39
CA THR A 3 31.59 -19.46 38.58
C THR A 3 31.59 -20.06 37.17
N ALA A 4 30.44 -20.69 36.90
CA ALA A 4 30.10 -21.61 35.83
C ALA A 4 29.66 -20.94 34.51
N GLU A 5 29.69 -21.76 33.45
CA GLU A 5 28.93 -21.78 32.18
C GLU A 5 27.52 -21.14 32.17
N PRO A 6 26.81 -21.04 31.02
CA PRO A 6 27.18 -20.69 29.63
C PRO A 6 26.10 -19.74 29.03
N ALA A 7 25.84 -19.87 27.72
CA ALA A 7 24.65 -19.39 26.98
C ALA A 7 24.81 -18.07 26.21
N GLY A 8 25.41 -18.20 25.03
CA GLY A 8 25.08 -17.34 23.90
C GLY A 8 23.71 -17.72 23.33
N MET A 9 22.87 -16.70 23.16
CA MET A 9 21.73 -16.49 22.23
C MET A 9 20.56 -15.83 22.98
N PRO A 10 19.69 -15.04 22.33
CA PRO A 10 19.79 -14.34 21.04
C PRO A 10 19.63 -12.81 21.19
N ALA A 11 20.18 -12.07 20.22
CA ALA A 11 19.95 -10.64 20.08
C ALA A 11 18.44 -10.36 19.95
N THR A 12 17.85 -9.82 21.02
CA THR A 12 16.54 -9.18 20.98
C THR A 12 16.70 -7.89 20.20
N LEU A 13 16.32 -7.88 18.92
CA LEU A 13 16.14 -6.65 18.16
C LEU A 13 14.91 -5.93 18.72
N VAL A 14 15.17 -5.10 19.73
CA VAL A 14 14.20 -4.16 20.29
C VAL A 14 13.91 -3.10 19.22
N VAL A 15 12.69 -3.16 18.68
CA VAL A 15 12.08 -2.10 17.89
C VAL A 15 11.78 -0.93 18.84
N THR A 16 12.77 -0.08 19.10
CA THR A 16 12.56 1.16 19.84
C THR A 16 13.56 2.20 19.35
N ASP A 17 13.24 2.84 18.22
CA ASP A 17 13.59 4.25 18.04
C ASP A 17 12.80 4.83 16.85
N ILE A 18 11.71 5.55 17.12
CA ILE A 18 10.99 6.31 16.09
C ILE A 18 11.30 7.81 16.21
N LEU A 19 12.12 8.26 17.17
CA LEU A 19 12.37 9.69 17.41
C LEU A 19 13.81 10.01 17.83
N ALA A 20 14.80 9.55 17.04
CA ALA A 20 16.19 9.97 17.14
C ALA A 20 16.59 10.88 15.96
N PRO A 21 17.52 11.85 16.15
CA PRO A 21 17.68 13.03 15.32
C PRO A 21 18.11 12.69 13.89
N VAL A 22 17.64 13.52 12.95
CA VAL A 22 17.83 13.50 11.49
C VAL A 22 19.17 12.87 11.08
N GLN A 23 19.12 11.57 10.76
CA GLN A 23 20.13 10.95 9.90
C GLN A 23 19.90 11.49 8.48
N THR A 24 20.93 12.10 7.87
CA THR A 24 20.91 12.73 6.54
C THR A 24 20.76 11.77 5.35
N ALA A 25 20.47 10.50 5.61
CA ALA A 25 19.72 9.64 4.70
C ALA A 25 19.04 8.58 5.55
N PRO A 26 17.73 8.33 5.41
CA PRO A 26 17.09 7.27 6.15
C PRO A 26 17.84 5.95 5.85
N PRO A 27 18.25 5.17 6.88
CA PRO A 27 18.82 3.86 6.63
C PRO A 27 17.85 3.10 5.74
N SER A 28 18.36 2.44 4.69
CA SER A 28 17.50 1.72 3.77
C SER A 28 16.68 0.71 4.57
N LEU A 29 15.35 0.86 4.61
CA LEU A 29 14.43 -0.21 4.95
C LEU A 29 14.57 -1.25 3.83
N ALA A 30 15.64 -2.04 3.91
CA ALA A 30 16.22 -2.77 2.79
C ALA A 30 15.40 -4.00 2.39
N GLU A 31 14.53 -4.46 3.28
CA GLU A 31 13.80 -5.71 3.12
C GLU A 31 12.28 -5.46 3.13
N PRO A 32 11.58 -5.71 2.01
CA PRO A 32 10.12 -5.61 1.94
C PRO A 32 9.40 -6.39 3.04
N GLU A 33 9.96 -7.51 3.47
CA GLU A 33 9.42 -8.39 4.52
C GLU A 33 9.37 -7.69 5.87
N VAL A 34 10.42 -6.92 6.20
CA VAL A 34 10.49 -6.11 7.43
C VAL A 34 9.43 -5.01 7.39
N LEU A 35 9.24 -4.36 6.23
CA LEU A 35 8.20 -3.34 6.08
C LEU A 35 6.79 -3.93 6.24
N VAL A 36 6.53 -5.13 5.69
CA VAL A 36 5.24 -5.83 5.88
C VAL A 36 5.01 -6.16 7.36
N ALA A 37 6.03 -6.61 8.07
CA ALA A 37 5.92 -6.86 9.51
C ALA A 37 5.63 -5.57 10.30
N GLY A 38 6.31 -4.47 9.97
CA GLY A 38 6.04 -3.15 10.54
C GLY A 38 4.61 -2.67 10.28
N LEU A 39 4.09 -2.82 9.05
CA LEU A 39 2.71 -2.47 8.72
C LEU A 39 1.69 -3.31 9.51
N ARG A 40 1.93 -4.62 9.68
CA ARG A 40 1.07 -5.48 10.51
C ARG A 40 1.10 -5.08 11.99
N TYR A 41 2.28 -4.71 12.49
CA TYR A 41 2.41 -4.19 13.85
C TYR A 41 1.61 -2.89 14.03
N LEU A 42 1.67 -1.98 13.05
CA LEU A 42 0.85 -0.76 13.07
C LEU A 42 -0.66 -1.08 13.03
N GLN A 43 -1.10 -2.03 12.21
CA GLN A 43 -2.50 -2.44 12.13
C GLN A 43 -3.06 -2.90 13.49
N GLN A 44 -2.24 -3.59 14.31
CA GLN A 44 -2.64 -4.05 15.65
C GLN A 44 -2.78 -2.92 16.67
N ARG A 45 -2.23 -1.72 16.38
CA ARG A 45 -2.25 -0.56 17.27
C ARG A 45 -3.28 0.50 16.88
N ILE A 46 -3.89 0.37 15.70
CA ILE A 46 -4.95 1.27 15.26
C ILE A 46 -6.26 0.84 15.95
N PRO A 47 -6.89 1.72 16.74
CA PRO A 47 -8.18 1.41 17.36
C PRO A 47 -9.23 1.15 16.27
N GLU A 48 -10.12 0.19 16.54
CA GLU A 48 -11.23 -0.15 15.65
C GLU A 48 -10.83 -0.54 14.21
N PHE A 49 -9.56 -0.93 14.00
CA PHE A 49 -9.09 -1.33 12.68
C PHE A 49 -9.87 -2.54 12.17
N THR A 50 -10.72 -2.29 11.17
CA THR A 50 -11.55 -3.31 10.53
C THR A 50 -11.67 -3.07 9.04
N GLN A 51 -11.94 -4.14 8.30
CA GLN A 51 -12.25 -4.06 6.89
C GLN A 51 -13.75 -4.18 6.70
N LEU A 52 -14.39 -3.08 6.30
CA LEU A 52 -15.81 -3.08 5.95
C LEU A 52 -16.04 -3.81 4.62
N SER A 53 -17.10 -4.63 4.59
CA SER A 53 -17.64 -5.18 3.36
C SER A 53 -18.14 -4.06 2.43
N VAL A 54 -18.35 -4.40 1.14
CA VAL A 54 -18.90 -3.43 0.17
C VAL A 54 -20.28 -2.93 0.60
N GLN A 55 -21.09 -3.79 1.24
CA GLN A 55 -22.42 -3.43 1.72
C GLN A 55 -22.36 -2.44 2.88
N GLU A 56 -21.50 -2.69 3.87
CA GLU A 56 -21.32 -1.80 5.01
C GLU A 56 -20.78 -0.43 4.58
N LYS A 57 -19.80 -0.41 3.66
CA LYS A 57 -19.32 0.85 3.07
C LYS A 57 -20.46 1.67 2.46
N ARG A 58 -21.36 1.01 1.72
CA ARG A 58 -22.52 1.69 1.11
C ARG A 58 -23.51 2.21 2.15
N SER A 59 -23.76 1.46 3.23
CA SER A 59 -24.67 1.92 4.29
C SER A 59 -24.12 3.13 5.06
N HIS A 60 -22.80 3.19 5.27
CA HIS A 60 -22.17 4.32 5.97
C HIS A 60 -21.92 5.54 5.07
N ALA A 61 -21.77 5.34 3.76
CA ALA A 61 -21.35 6.39 2.83
C ALA A 61 -22.19 7.67 2.89
N ARG A 62 -23.50 7.56 3.12
CA ARG A 62 -24.38 8.75 3.11
C ARG A 62 -24.07 9.72 4.26
N ALA A 63 -23.82 9.20 5.46
CA ALA A 63 -23.50 10.01 6.63
C ALA A 63 -22.00 10.35 6.72
N ALA A 64 -21.14 9.47 6.20
CA ALA A 64 -19.69 9.66 6.22
C ALA A 64 -19.18 10.68 5.19
N ASN A 65 -19.95 10.96 4.13
CA ASN A 65 -19.58 11.91 3.07
C ASN A 65 -20.50 13.14 3.07
N LEU A 66 -20.88 13.62 4.27
CA LEU A 66 -21.56 14.90 4.38
C LEU A 66 -20.61 16.03 3.97
N ASP A 67 -21.20 17.10 3.46
CA ASP A 67 -20.45 18.29 3.11
C ASP A 67 -19.78 18.90 4.36
N PRO A 68 -18.50 19.31 4.31
CA PRO A 68 -17.80 19.87 5.47
C PRO A 68 -18.49 21.12 6.06
N GLU A 69 -19.06 21.98 5.21
CA GLU A 69 -19.79 23.17 5.66
C GLU A 69 -21.10 22.76 6.38
N PHE A 70 -21.75 21.69 5.91
CA PHE A 70 -22.90 21.11 6.62
C PHE A 70 -22.52 20.59 8.00
N ILE A 71 -21.37 19.90 8.14
CA ILE A 71 -20.87 19.40 9.43
C ILE A 71 -20.57 20.57 10.38
N GLU A 72 -19.84 21.58 9.92
CA GLU A 72 -19.48 22.75 10.74
C GLU A 72 -20.72 23.49 11.26
N ASN A 73 -21.67 23.76 10.37
CA ASN A 73 -22.95 24.39 10.75
C ASN A 73 -23.75 23.50 11.72
N GLY A 74 -23.73 22.17 11.51
CA GLY A 74 -24.34 21.20 12.40
C GLY A 74 -23.74 21.21 13.81
N LEU A 75 -22.41 21.28 13.92
CA LEU A 75 -21.69 21.39 15.20
C LEU A 75 -21.99 22.72 15.90
N HIS A 76 -22.09 23.83 15.15
CA HIS A 76 -22.51 25.11 15.70
C HIS A 76 -23.94 25.05 16.24
N ALA A 77 -24.88 24.50 15.46
CA ALA A 77 -26.27 24.31 15.87
C ALA A 77 -26.38 23.42 17.12
N ALA A 78 -25.60 22.33 17.19
CA ALA A 78 -25.52 21.43 18.34
C ALA A 78 -25.07 22.15 19.63
N GLY A 79 -24.22 23.17 19.52
CA GLY A 79 -23.78 24.00 20.66
C GLY A 79 -24.84 24.97 21.17
N VAL A 80 -25.73 25.45 20.31
CA VAL A 80 -26.80 26.40 20.68
C VAL A 80 -28.07 25.66 21.09
N PHE A 81 -28.33 24.48 20.52
CA PHE A 81 -29.52 23.70 20.79
C PHE A 81 -29.44 23.01 22.16
N ARG A 82 -30.32 23.43 23.08
CA ARG A 82 -30.29 23.00 24.49
C ARG A 82 -30.48 21.49 24.68
N ASP A 83 -31.24 20.85 23.80
CA ASP A 83 -31.61 19.44 23.92
C ASP A 83 -30.69 18.49 23.11
N THR A 84 -29.56 18.99 22.59
CA THR A 84 -28.60 18.17 21.82
C THR A 84 -28.20 16.90 22.56
N LYS A 85 -27.79 17.02 23.83
CA LYS A 85 -27.39 15.85 24.64
C LYS A 85 -28.53 14.86 24.84
N LEU A 86 -29.76 15.35 24.98
CA LEU A 86 -30.94 14.50 25.16
C LEU A 86 -31.28 13.73 23.87
N LEU A 87 -31.20 14.38 22.71
CA LEU A 87 -31.63 13.80 21.43
C LEU A 87 -30.55 13.00 20.72
N VAL A 88 -29.28 13.41 20.84
CA VAL A 88 -28.13 12.79 20.14
C VAL A 88 -27.34 11.86 21.07
N GLY A 89 -27.54 11.95 22.38
CA GLY A 89 -26.78 11.21 23.39
C GLY A 89 -25.36 11.73 23.60
N ARG A 90 -24.95 12.76 22.84
CA ARG A 90 -23.65 13.44 22.91
C ARG A 90 -23.84 14.94 23.00
N ASN A 91 -22.96 15.63 23.69
CA ASN A 91 -22.96 17.08 23.79
C ASN A 91 -22.10 17.72 22.67
N SER A 92 -22.15 19.05 22.54
CA SER A 92 -21.44 19.74 21.45
C SER A 92 -19.91 19.71 21.56
N GLU A 93 -19.34 19.55 22.76
CA GLU A 93 -17.89 19.36 22.92
C GLU A 93 -17.49 17.97 22.46
N GLU A 94 -18.20 16.92 22.91
CA GLU A 94 -17.94 15.53 22.49
C GLU A 94 -18.00 15.37 20.96
N LEU A 95 -18.98 16.02 20.30
CA LEU A 95 -19.08 15.99 18.83
C LEU A 95 -17.93 16.74 18.12
N ARG A 96 -17.40 17.80 18.73
CA ARG A 96 -16.22 18.51 18.19
C ARG A 96 -14.95 17.70 18.40
N GLU A 97 -14.80 17.05 19.55
CA GLU A 97 -13.67 16.17 19.82
C GLU A 97 -13.61 15.01 18.82
N GLU A 98 -14.78 14.44 18.47
CA GLU A 98 -14.91 13.40 17.44
C GLU A 98 -14.55 13.92 16.04
N ASP A 99 -15.02 15.12 15.66
CA ASP A 99 -14.63 15.77 14.39
C ASP A 99 -13.11 16.01 14.31
N GLU A 100 -12.49 16.47 15.40
CA GLU A 100 -11.04 16.63 15.48
C GLU A 100 -10.29 15.31 15.38
N GLU A 101 -10.79 14.25 16.02
CA GLU A 101 -10.22 12.92 15.91
C GLU A 101 -10.28 12.39 14.48
N ILE A 102 -11.42 12.56 13.80
CA ILE A 102 -11.57 12.20 12.38
C ILE A 102 -10.52 12.94 11.53
N ARG A 103 -10.36 14.25 11.72
CA ARG A 103 -9.36 15.05 10.98
C ARG A 103 -7.92 14.57 11.24
N ARG A 104 -7.59 14.18 12.47
CA ARG A 104 -6.26 13.61 12.80
C ARG A 104 -6.03 12.29 12.06
N TRP A 105 -7.05 11.44 11.97
CA TRP A 105 -6.97 10.19 11.20
C TRP A 105 -6.92 10.43 9.69
N ASP A 106 -7.61 11.45 9.16
CA ASP A 106 -7.52 11.82 7.74
C ASP A 106 -6.10 12.21 7.32
N ALA A 107 -5.38 12.93 8.20
CA ALA A 107 -3.96 13.23 7.96
C ALA A 107 -3.11 11.96 7.87
N VAL A 108 -3.35 10.96 8.71
CA VAL A 108 -2.66 9.65 8.64
C VAL A 108 -2.98 8.95 7.33
N ILE A 109 -4.24 8.97 6.87
CA ILE A 109 -4.66 8.38 5.60
C ILE A 109 -3.94 9.05 4.42
N LEU A 110 -3.81 10.37 4.43
CA LEU A 110 -3.11 11.12 3.39
C LEU A 110 -1.65 10.67 3.27
N GLU A 111 -0.93 10.61 4.40
CA GLU A 111 0.48 10.19 4.44
C GLU A 111 0.64 8.72 4.00
N MET A 112 -0.27 7.84 4.44
CA MET A 112 -0.27 6.43 4.02
C MET A 112 -0.48 6.27 2.51
N ARG A 113 -1.36 7.09 1.89
CA ARG A 113 -1.55 7.08 0.44
C ARG A 113 -0.29 7.52 -0.29
N ALA A 114 0.34 8.61 0.15
CA ALA A 114 1.59 9.09 -0.44
C ALA A 114 2.71 8.04 -0.34
N LEU A 115 2.79 7.32 0.78
CA LEU A 115 3.72 6.20 0.97
C LEU A 115 3.43 5.07 -0.03
N ILE A 116 2.17 4.66 -0.18
CA ILE A 116 1.75 3.63 -1.13
C ILE A 116 2.13 4.04 -2.56
N ASP A 117 1.80 5.25 -2.98
CA ASP A 117 2.13 5.78 -4.31
C ASP A 117 3.64 5.74 -4.58
N GLY A 118 4.46 6.09 -3.58
CA GLY A 118 5.91 5.99 -3.65
C GLY A 118 6.42 4.55 -3.83
N ILE A 119 5.87 3.60 -3.07
CA ILE A 119 6.20 2.17 -3.16
C ILE A 119 5.80 1.62 -4.53
N GLU A 120 4.60 1.98 -5.02
CA GLU A 120 4.09 1.57 -6.32
C GLU A 120 4.98 2.10 -7.45
N ALA A 121 5.33 3.38 -7.42
CA ALA A 121 6.23 3.98 -8.41
C ALA A 121 7.61 3.30 -8.41
N ALA A 122 8.17 3.00 -7.23
CA ALA A 122 9.43 2.27 -7.11
C ALA A 122 9.32 0.84 -7.67
N ASN A 123 8.23 0.13 -7.39
CA ASN A 123 7.99 -1.21 -7.91
C ASN A 123 7.77 -1.20 -9.44
N LEU A 124 7.08 -0.20 -9.97
CA LEU A 124 6.92 0.01 -11.40
C LEU A 124 8.27 0.18 -12.09
N LYS A 125 9.18 0.98 -11.52
CA LYS A 125 10.57 1.11 -12.01
C LYS A 125 11.30 -0.23 -11.99
N ARG A 126 11.18 -1.03 -10.91
CA ARG A 126 11.79 -2.38 -10.83
C ARG A 126 11.24 -3.32 -11.92
N LYS A 127 9.91 -3.37 -12.08
CA LYS A 127 9.23 -4.16 -13.12
C LYS A 127 9.64 -3.73 -14.53
N HIS A 128 9.77 -2.42 -14.75
CA HIS A 128 10.24 -1.89 -16.03
C HIS A 128 11.66 -2.37 -16.34
N ARG A 129 12.62 -2.23 -15.40
CA ARG A 129 14.00 -2.70 -15.60
C ARG A 129 14.04 -4.19 -15.95
N LEU A 130 13.32 -5.03 -15.19
CA LEU A 130 13.24 -6.46 -15.45
C LEU A 130 12.60 -6.77 -16.81
N GLY A 131 11.47 -6.14 -17.12
CA GLY A 131 10.76 -6.33 -18.38
C GLY A 131 11.63 -5.95 -19.60
N SER A 132 12.34 -4.82 -19.52
CA SER A 132 13.25 -4.36 -20.56
C SER A 132 14.42 -5.33 -20.79
N ALA A 133 15.00 -5.89 -19.72
CA ALA A 133 16.04 -6.91 -19.81
C ALA A 133 15.50 -8.19 -20.48
N ILE A 134 14.34 -8.69 -20.05
CA ILE A 134 13.71 -9.89 -20.63
C ILE A 134 13.36 -9.70 -22.10
N LEU A 135 12.85 -8.52 -22.49
CA LEU A 135 12.55 -8.20 -23.89
C LEU A 135 13.82 -8.15 -24.75
N THR A 136 14.92 -7.65 -24.19
CA THR A 136 16.22 -7.67 -24.85
C THR A 136 16.68 -9.10 -25.09
N ILE A 137 16.61 -9.97 -24.08
CA ILE A 137 16.94 -11.40 -24.20
C ILE A 137 16.07 -12.06 -25.27
N TYR A 138 14.76 -11.84 -25.23
CA TYR A 138 13.82 -12.37 -26.22
C TYR A 138 14.21 -11.99 -27.66
N ARG A 139 14.56 -10.71 -27.88
CA ARG A 139 14.99 -10.21 -29.19
C ARG A 139 16.31 -10.86 -29.63
N VAL A 140 17.28 -10.92 -28.72
CA VAL A 140 18.61 -11.49 -28.99
C VAL A 140 18.50 -12.98 -29.36
N ILE A 141 17.74 -13.77 -28.60
CA ILE A 141 17.48 -15.19 -28.93
C ILE A 141 16.80 -15.29 -30.31
N GLY A 142 15.84 -14.42 -30.61
CA GLY A 142 15.19 -14.38 -31.91
C GLY A 142 16.15 -14.07 -33.08
N ILE A 143 17.23 -13.31 -32.84
CA ILE A 143 18.28 -13.04 -33.84
C ILE A 143 19.16 -14.28 -34.03
N TYR A 144 19.62 -14.91 -32.94
CA TYR A 144 20.43 -16.13 -33.00
C TYR A 144 19.70 -17.27 -33.73
N LEU A 145 18.40 -17.44 -33.48
CA LEU A 145 17.60 -18.48 -34.13
C LEU A 145 17.35 -18.24 -35.64
N ARG A 146 17.65 -17.06 -36.20
CA ARG A 146 17.61 -16.82 -37.66
C ARG A 146 18.81 -17.41 -38.40
N HIS A 147 19.96 -17.51 -37.73
CA HIS A 147 21.18 -18.11 -38.27
C HIS A 147 21.75 -19.09 -37.23
N PRO A 148 21.03 -20.18 -36.94
CA PRO A 148 21.35 -21.04 -35.81
C PRO A 148 22.65 -21.80 -36.05
N ARG A 149 23.55 -21.79 -35.06
CA ARG A 149 24.64 -22.75 -34.99
C ARG A 149 24.11 -24.06 -34.38
N SER A 150 24.81 -25.17 -34.60
CA SER A 150 24.41 -26.48 -34.05
C SER A 150 24.21 -26.45 -32.53
N GLU A 151 24.96 -25.59 -31.84
CA GLU A 151 24.91 -25.39 -30.40
C GLU A 151 23.71 -24.56 -29.92
N ASP A 152 23.01 -23.80 -30.79
CA ASP A 152 21.94 -22.88 -30.37
C ASP A 152 20.54 -23.51 -30.38
N ALA A 153 20.42 -24.76 -30.86
CA ALA A 153 19.13 -25.44 -31.06
C ALA A 153 18.30 -25.56 -29.77
N TYR A 154 18.96 -25.65 -28.61
CA TYR A 154 18.31 -25.76 -27.30
C TYR A 154 17.51 -24.51 -26.89
N LEU A 155 17.77 -23.34 -27.50
CA LEU A 155 17.08 -22.08 -27.16
C LEU A 155 15.67 -21.97 -27.76
N ARG A 156 15.37 -22.78 -28.77
CA ARG A 156 14.08 -22.78 -29.48
C ARG A 156 12.85 -22.94 -28.57
N PRO A 157 12.76 -23.94 -27.67
CA PRO A 157 11.60 -24.07 -26.78
C PRO A 157 11.40 -22.85 -25.87
N TYR A 158 12.48 -22.23 -25.37
CA TYR A 158 12.39 -21.04 -24.53
C TYR A 158 11.85 -19.84 -25.31
N TYR A 159 12.34 -19.60 -26.52
CA TYR A 159 11.85 -18.53 -27.39
C TYR A 159 10.36 -18.68 -27.73
N GLU A 160 9.92 -19.89 -28.06
CA GLU A 160 8.52 -20.17 -28.39
C GLU A 160 7.60 -19.98 -27.18
N ASN A 161 8.01 -20.42 -26.00
CA ASN A 161 7.29 -20.18 -24.74
C ASN A 161 7.17 -18.69 -24.44
N MET A 162 8.26 -17.92 -24.58
CA MET A 162 8.25 -16.46 -24.41
C MET A 162 7.33 -15.78 -25.42
N ARG A 163 7.42 -16.15 -26.71
CA ARG A 163 6.56 -15.60 -27.78
C ARG A 163 5.08 -15.85 -27.49
N ARG A 164 4.72 -17.06 -27.08
CA ARG A 164 3.34 -17.44 -26.75
C ARG A 164 2.81 -16.61 -25.58
N ALA A 165 3.59 -16.49 -24.51
CA ALA A 165 3.23 -15.69 -23.34
C ALA A 165 3.09 -14.20 -23.67
N TYR A 166 4.02 -13.65 -24.46
CA TYR A 166 3.98 -12.25 -24.89
C TYR A 166 2.74 -11.92 -25.73
N LEU A 167 2.39 -12.76 -26.71
CA LEU A 167 1.21 -12.58 -27.56
C LEU A 167 -0.11 -12.68 -26.77
N LYS A 168 -0.18 -13.58 -25.78
CA LYS A 168 -1.33 -13.67 -24.88
C LYS A 168 -1.56 -12.32 -24.19
N THR A 169 -0.51 -11.77 -23.58
CA THR A 169 -0.57 -10.48 -22.87
C THR A 169 -0.98 -9.32 -23.77
N GLN A 170 -0.48 -9.27 -25.02
CA GLN A 170 -0.85 -8.23 -25.99
C GLN A 170 -2.32 -8.29 -26.40
N ARG A 171 -2.87 -9.50 -26.62
CA ARG A 171 -4.29 -9.68 -26.97
C ARG A 171 -5.24 -9.26 -25.86
N PHE A 172 -4.91 -9.53 -24.60
CA PHE A 172 -5.71 -9.08 -23.45
C PHE A 172 -5.74 -7.56 -23.34
N ARG A 173 -4.62 -6.87 -23.59
CA ARG A 173 -4.57 -5.40 -23.60
C ARG A 173 -5.39 -4.80 -24.74
N GLY A 174 -5.31 -5.38 -25.94
CA GLY A 174 -6.09 -4.92 -27.09
C GLY A 174 -7.61 -5.11 -26.94
N ARG A 175 -8.04 -6.12 -26.18
CA ARG A 175 -9.45 -6.37 -25.88
C ARG A 175 -10.02 -5.40 -24.84
N LYS A 176 -9.28 -5.16 -23.74
CA LYS A 176 -9.68 -4.15 -22.74
C LYS A 176 -9.85 -2.76 -23.33
N LYS A 177 -8.95 -2.35 -24.24
CA LYS A 177 -9.03 -1.03 -24.90
C LYS A 177 -10.25 -0.87 -25.83
N LYS A 178 -10.90 -1.97 -26.24
CA LYS A 178 -12.15 -1.93 -27.03
C LYS A 178 -13.41 -1.94 -26.16
N GLU A 179 -13.27 -2.25 -24.87
CA GLU A 179 -14.38 -2.41 -23.92
C GLU A 179 -14.53 -1.20 -22.98
N GLU A 180 -13.60 -0.23 -23.00
CA GLU A 180 -13.78 1.10 -22.38
C GLU A 180 -14.52 2.02 -23.38
N PRO A 181 -15.78 2.42 -23.12
CA PRO A 181 -16.44 3.47 -23.89
C PRO A 181 -15.81 4.83 -23.54
N GLU A 182 -15.62 5.68 -24.56
CA GLU A 182 -15.22 7.09 -24.43
C GLU A 182 -16.26 7.91 -23.64
#